data_AF-A0A9Q0YEX7-F1
#
_entry.id   AF-A0A9Q0YEX7-F1
#
_cell.length_a   1.000
_cell.length_b   1.000
_cell.length_c   1.000
_cell.angle_alpha   90.00
_cell.angle_beta   90.00
_cell.angle_gamma   90.00
#
_symmetry.space_group_name_H-M   'P 1'
#
loop_
_entity.id
_entity.type
_entity.pdbx_description
1 polymer ?
#
loop_
_entity_poly.entity_id
_entity_poly.type
_entity_poly.pdbx_seq_one_letter_code
_entity_poly.pdbx_strand_id
1 'polypeptide(L)'
;MHSWSKDTLPVLKGECLYDDESRMDEVYMSLLAESDTYPLCKKILELMCASFSKLGERMLCDHLEGGKFWNVEDDVKHEMMSVPTTNVGVERDFGMLDRLMRENPNASTLALEGLIMWQENKTGKWRDELNEEMRAKYMRIARESMNEQRWLYFERHMAIKEVRAMRWAEKYERAVAKVEREGERMVSLSNELKQVGGLWSSVSELEERLSALADEKEKCDALKVQLKFWKWVLKAKNKDGILNHSVAGKPKRFNDLLES
;
A
#
# COMPACT_ATOMS: atom_id res chain seq x y z
N MET A 1 11.15 14.43 13.65
CA MET A 1 9.91 14.44 12.82
C MET A 1 8.62 14.26 13.62
N HIS A 2 8.53 13.36 14.61
CA HIS A 2 7.29 13.14 15.37
C HIS A 2 6.88 14.33 16.28
N SER A 3 7.83 15.18 16.67
CA SER A 3 7.58 16.48 17.30
C SER A 3 7.00 17.48 16.29
N TRP A 4 7.60 17.56 15.11
CA TRP A 4 7.19 18.46 14.04
C TRP A 4 5.85 18.09 13.39
N SER A 5 5.39 16.84 13.49
CA SER A 5 4.02 16.50 13.07
C SER A 5 2.93 17.11 13.96
N LYS A 6 3.30 17.62 15.15
CA LYS A 6 2.42 18.28 16.11
C LYS A 6 2.62 19.80 16.16
N ASP A 7 3.85 20.26 15.91
CA ASP A 7 4.16 21.68 15.84
C ASP A 7 5.33 21.94 14.87
N THR A 8 5.05 22.56 13.72
CA THR A 8 6.06 22.94 12.73
C THR A 8 6.57 24.37 12.87
N LEU A 9 6.17 25.08 13.93
CA LEU A 9 6.66 26.43 14.19
C LEU A 9 8.19 26.52 14.27
N PRO A 10 8.92 25.54 14.86
CA PRO A 10 10.38 25.59 14.89
C PRO A 10 11.01 25.46 13.50
N VAL A 11 10.42 24.62 12.64
CA VAL A 11 10.85 24.47 11.23
C VAL A 11 10.63 25.77 10.45
N LEU A 12 9.49 26.43 10.65
CA LEU A 12 9.20 27.75 10.06
C LEU A 12 10.14 28.85 10.59
N LYS A 13 10.79 28.63 11.72
CA LYS A 13 11.80 29.52 12.31
C LYS A 13 13.24 29.13 11.95
N GLY A 14 13.40 28.17 11.05
CA GLY A 14 14.72 27.76 10.54
C GLY A 14 15.36 26.58 11.26
N GLU A 15 14.64 25.88 12.15
CA GLU A 15 15.15 24.61 12.71
C GLU A 15 15.24 23.55 11.61
N CYS A 16 16.44 23.02 11.40
CA CYS A 16 16.71 21.98 10.40
C CYS A 16 16.77 20.59 11.05
N LEU A 17 16.44 19.55 10.28
CA LEU A 17 16.39 18.17 10.79
C LEU A 17 17.79 17.54 10.81
N TYR A 18 18.66 18.06 9.96
CA TYR A 18 20.03 17.63 9.78
C TYR A 18 20.94 18.84 9.99
N ASP A 19 22.10 18.60 10.58
CA ASP A 19 23.17 19.60 10.63
C ASP A 19 23.69 19.78 9.20
N ASP A 20 23.10 20.73 8.48
CA ASP A 20 23.49 21.10 7.13
C ASP A 20 24.05 22.53 7.15
N GLU A 21 25.21 22.73 6.54
CA GLU A 21 25.85 24.04 6.35
C GLU A 21 25.15 24.80 5.21
N SER A 22 23.83 24.93 5.30
CA SER A 22 23.05 25.68 4.33
C SER A 22 23.51 27.14 4.30
N ARG A 23 23.80 27.67 3.10
CA ARG A 23 24.08 29.10 2.91
C ARG A 23 22.86 29.93 3.32
N MET A 24 22.97 30.62 4.45
CA MET A 24 21.96 31.57 4.91
C MET A 24 22.09 32.88 4.13
N ASP A 25 21.55 32.90 2.91
CA ASP A 25 21.49 34.10 2.07
C ASP A 25 20.20 34.91 2.32
N GLU A 26 20.07 36.05 1.63
CA GLU A 26 18.91 36.94 1.76
C GLU A 26 17.58 36.24 1.37
N VAL A 27 17.64 35.26 0.47
CA VAL A 27 16.46 34.48 0.05
C VAL A 27 16.03 33.54 1.17
N TYR A 28 16.98 32.84 1.80
CA TYR A 28 16.71 31.99 2.97
C TYR A 28 16.06 32.80 4.11
N MET A 29 16.61 33.95 4.45
CA MET A 29 16.04 34.82 5.49
C MET A 29 14.66 35.37 5.10
N SER A 30 14.44 35.67 3.82
CA SER A 30 13.12 36.10 3.33
C SER A 30 12.06 34.98 3.40
N LEU A 31 12.45 33.71 3.28
CA LEU A 31 11.52 32.57 3.41
C LEU A 31 11.13 32.31 4.87
N LEU A 32 11.99 32.67 5.82
CA LEU A 32 11.75 32.57 7.26
C LEU A 32 11.13 33.85 7.86
N ALA A 33 10.90 34.88 7.06
CA ALA A 33 10.21 36.08 7.52
C ALA A 33 8.73 35.78 7.80
N GLU A 34 8.19 36.36 8.88
CA GLU A 34 6.78 36.21 9.21
C GLU A 34 5.89 36.77 8.09
N SER A 35 4.87 36.01 7.73
CA SER A 35 3.92 36.35 6.67
C SER A 35 2.52 35.98 7.14
N ASP A 36 1.50 36.67 6.61
CA ASP A 36 0.09 36.38 6.85
C ASP A 36 -0.29 34.93 6.49
N THR A 37 0.50 34.26 5.65
CA THR A 37 0.30 32.86 5.25
C THR A 37 0.83 31.84 6.26
N TYR A 38 1.56 32.27 7.30
CA TYR A 38 2.16 31.39 8.32
C TYR A 38 1.20 30.37 8.93
N PRO A 39 -0.04 30.73 9.34
CA PRO A 39 -0.97 29.78 9.91
C PRO A 39 -1.37 28.66 8.94
N LEU A 40 -1.44 28.97 7.64
CA LEU A 40 -1.76 27.99 6.60
C LEU A 40 -0.53 27.12 6.28
N CYS A 41 0.65 27.73 6.15
CA CYS A 41 1.92 27.03 5.95
C CYS A 41 2.20 26.05 7.10
N LYS A 42 1.96 26.46 8.34
CA LYS A 42 2.07 25.62 9.55
C LYS A 42 1.20 24.36 9.42
N LYS A 43 -0.09 24.52 9.11
CA LYS A 43 -1.02 23.39 8.95
C LYS A 43 -0.60 22.44 7.83
N ILE A 44 -0.13 22.97 6.70
CA ILE A 44 0.34 22.16 5.57
C ILE A 44 1.60 21.38 5.97
N LEU A 45 2.57 22.03 6.62
CA LEU A 45 3.79 21.40 7.08
C LEU A 45 3.50 20.32 8.13
N GLU A 46 2.61 20.56 9.09
CA GLU A 46 2.18 19.56 10.07
C GLU A 46 1.60 18.33 9.38
N LEU A 47 0.73 18.52 8.38
CA LEU A 47 0.14 17.44 7.60
C LEU A 47 1.19 16.67 6.81
N MET A 48 2.15 17.37 6.20
CA MET A 48 3.28 16.76 5.49
C MET A 48 4.15 15.96 6.44
N CYS A 49 4.60 16.54 7.56
CA CYS A 49 5.41 15.86 8.57
C CYS A 49 4.69 14.64 9.17
N ALA A 50 3.37 14.74 9.41
CA ALA A 50 2.56 13.61 9.87
C ALA A 50 2.49 12.48 8.82
N SER A 51 2.36 12.84 7.56
CA SER A 51 2.30 11.90 6.44
C SER A 51 3.66 11.24 6.19
N PHE A 52 4.76 12.00 6.23
CA PHE A 52 6.12 11.49 6.17
C PHE A 52 6.45 10.56 7.35
N SER A 53 6.03 10.92 8.57
CA SER A 53 6.23 10.06 9.74
C SER A 53 5.52 8.72 9.56
N LYS A 54 4.24 8.72 9.17
CA LYS A 54 3.48 7.48 8.91
C LYS A 54 4.06 6.66 7.77
N LEU A 55 4.49 7.31 6.69
CA LEU A 55 5.10 6.63 5.57
C LEU A 55 6.44 6.00 5.96
N GLY A 56 7.28 6.76 6.67
CA GLY A 56 8.57 6.30 7.18
C GLY A 56 8.40 5.12 8.14
N GLU A 57 7.47 5.22 9.09
CA GLU A 57 7.13 4.14 10.02
C GLU A 57 6.72 2.85 9.28
N ARG A 58 5.92 2.98 8.21
CA ARG A 58 5.51 1.84 7.40
C ARG A 58 6.64 1.28 6.53
N MET A 59 7.45 2.14 5.93
CA MET A 59 8.52 1.74 5.00
C MET A 59 9.73 1.15 5.74
N LEU A 60 9.99 1.63 6.95
CA LEU A 60 11.10 1.22 7.80
C LEU A 60 10.62 0.37 8.97
N CYS A 61 9.41 -0.20 8.92
CA CYS A 61 8.81 -0.94 10.04
C CYS A 61 9.72 -2.06 10.54
N ASP A 62 10.45 -2.71 9.62
CA ASP A 62 11.37 -3.79 9.97
C ASP A 62 12.65 -3.27 10.64
N HIS A 63 13.01 -1.99 10.45
CA HIS A 63 14.22 -1.37 11.00
C HIS A 63 13.97 -0.46 12.21
N LEU A 64 12.71 -0.19 12.56
CA LEU A 64 12.33 0.61 13.73
C LEU A 64 12.11 -0.28 14.96
N GLU A 65 12.03 0.32 16.14
CA GLU A 65 11.84 -0.39 17.40
C GLU A 65 10.71 -1.45 17.35
N GLY A 66 11.06 -2.70 17.66
CA GLY A 66 10.18 -3.87 17.55
C GLY A 66 10.15 -4.54 16.16
N GLY A 67 10.82 -3.95 15.18
CA GLY A 67 11.03 -4.51 13.84
C GLY A 67 12.07 -5.62 13.80
N LYS A 68 12.00 -6.46 12.76
CA LYS A 68 12.84 -7.65 12.57
C LYS A 68 14.35 -7.35 12.61
N PHE A 69 14.75 -6.16 12.18
CA PHE A 69 16.12 -5.72 12.01
C PHE A 69 16.52 -4.60 12.99
N TRP A 70 15.70 -4.29 13.99
CA TRP A 70 16.00 -3.22 14.96
C TRP A 70 17.11 -3.59 15.94
N ASN A 71 17.01 -4.77 16.55
CA ASN A 71 17.98 -5.26 17.53
C ASN A 71 18.45 -6.65 17.13
N VAL A 72 19.28 -6.70 16.10
CA VAL A 72 19.77 -7.97 15.55
C VAL A 72 20.97 -8.46 16.36
N GLU A 73 21.05 -9.77 16.56
CA GLU A 73 22.19 -10.43 17.19
C GLU A 73 23.49 -10.18 16.42
N ASP A 74 24.61 -10.21 17.12
CA ASP A 74 25.91 -9.84 16.54
C ASP A 74 26.35 -10.77 15.41
N ASP A 75 25.91 -12.02 15.41
CA ASP A 75 26.15 -12.98 14.32
C ASP A 75 25.51 -12.52 13.00
N VAL A 76 24.26 -12.03 13.06
CA VAL A 76 23.57 -11.51 11.86
C VAL A 76 24.15 -10.18 11.41
N LYS A 77 24.60 -9.33 12.35
CA LYS A 77 25.37 -8.13 11.99
C LYS A 77 26.65 -8.49 11.24
N HIS A 78 27.34 -9.54 11.69
CA HIS A 78 28.55 -10.02 11.05
C HIS A 78 28.29 -10.52 9.62
N GLU A 79 27.22 -11.27 9.41
CA GLU A 79 26.79 -11.68 8.06
C GLU A 79 26.44 -10.47 7.18
N MET A 80 25.72 -9.50 7.72
CA MET A 80 25.30 -8.29 7.00
C MET A 80 26.46 -7.36 6.61
N MET A 81 27.59 -7.39 7.33
CA MET A 81 28.79 -6.62 6.95
C MET A 81 29.36 -7.01 5.59
N SER A 82 29.08 -8.22 5.11
CA SER A 82 29.52 -8.68 3.79
C SER A 82 28.69 -8.09 2.64
N VAL A 83 27.53 -7.49 2.95
CA VAL A 83 26.61 -6.93 1.95
C VAL A 83 26.99 -5.47 1.69
N PRO A 84 27.11 -5.04 0.42
CA PRO A 84 27.34 -3.64 0.09
C PRO A 84 26.27 -2.72 0.69
N THR A 85 26.69 -1.61 1.29
CA THR A 85 25.79 -0.59 1.86
C THR A 85 25.04 0.22 0.80
N THR A 86 25.38 0.04 -0.47
CA THR A 86 24.77 0.73 -1.60
C THR A 86 24.11 -0.27 -2.52
N ASN A 87 22.99 0.12 -3.12
CA ASN A 87 22.25 -0.66 -4.10
C ASN A 87 22.87 -0.64 -5.51
N VAL A 88 24.05 -0.01 -5.69
CA VAL A 88 24.71 0.19 -6.98
C VAL A 88 24.93 -1.13 -7.73
N GLY A 89 25.26 -2.22 -7.02
CA GLY A 89 25.43 -3.54 -7.63
C GLY A 89 24.11 -4.05 -8.25
N VAL A 90 23.03 -3.97 -7.48
CA VAL A 90 21.69 -4.40 -7.93
C VAL A 90 21.21 -3.54 -9.10
N GLU A 91 21.38 -2.22 -9.03
CA GLU A 91 21.03 -1.31 -10.12
C GLU A 91 21.81 -1.63 -11.41
N ARG A 92 23.11 -1.91 -11.30
CA ARG A 92 23.93 -2.34 -12.42
C ARG A 92 23.42 -3.65 -13.03
N ASP A 93 23.13 -4.64 -12.20
CA ASP A 93 22.64 -5.95 -12.66
C ASP A 93 21.30 -5.82 -13.40
N PHE A 94 20.39 -5.00 -12.89
CA PHE A 94 19.13 -4.70 -13.59
C PHE A 94 19.33 -3.93 -14.88
N GLY A 95 20.25 -2.96 -14.91
CA GLY A 95 20.61 -2.25 -16.14
C GLY A 95 21.18 -3.19 -17.21
N MET A 96 22.02 -4.15 -16.79
CA MET A 96 22.53 -5.20 -17.68
C MET A 96 21.43 -6.14 -18.15
N LEU A 97 20.53 -6.56 -17.26
CA LEU A 97 19.41 -7.42 -17.61
C LEU A 97 18.49 -6.74 -18.64
N ASP A 98 18.12 -5.47 -18.42
CA ASP A 98 17.28 -4.71 -19.35
C ASP A 98 17.93 -4.62 -20.73
N ARG A 99 19.23 -4.28 -20.77
CA ARG A 99 19.99 -4.28 -22.03
C ARG A 99 19.97 -5.65 -22.70
N LEU A 100 20.29 -6.72 -21.98
CA LEU A 100 20.35 -8.08 -22.52
C LEU A 100 18.99 -8.57 -23.02
N MET A 101 17.90 -8.22 -22.35
CA MET A 101 16.53 -8.55 -22.79
C MET A 101 16.17 -7.85 -24.10
N ARG A 102 16.66 -6.62 -24.31
CA ARG A 102 16.44 -5.86 -25.57
C ARG A 102 17.29 -6.42 -26.71
N GLU A 103 18.54 -6.76 -26.44
CA GLU A 103 19.46 -7.31 -27.44
C GLU A 103 19.12 -8.77 -27.81
N ASN A 104 18.64 -9.56 -26.84
CA ASN A 104 18.36 -10.98 -26.99
C ASN A 104 16.95 -11.34 -26.50
N PRO A 105 15.88 -10.88 -27.19
CA PRO A 105 14.49 -11.05 -26.73
C PRO A 105 14.03 -12.51 -26.66
N ASN A 106 14.70 -13.39 -27.41
CA ASN A 106 14.40 -14.83 -27.44
C ASN A 106 15.23 -15.64 -26.42
N ALA A 107 16.15 -14.99 -25.68
CA ALA A 107 16.93 -15.68 -24.65
C ALA A 107 16.06 -15.95 -23.42
N SER A 108 16.24 -17.12 -22.81
CA SER A 108 15.58 -17.42 -21.54
C SER A 108 16.18 -16.59 -20.41
N THR A 109 15.37 -16.27 -19.39
CA THR A 109 15.84 -15.55 -18.20
C THR A 109 17.03 -16.25 -17.54
N LEU A 110 17.02 -17.59 -17.49
CA LEU A 110 18.13 -18.39 -16.98
C LEU A 110 19.44 -18.16 -17.75
N ALA A 111 19.37 -18.03 -19.09
CA ALA A 111 20.54 -17.75 -19.90
C ALA A 111 21.07 -16.32 -19.68
N LEU A 112 20.16 -15.34 -19.56
CA LEU A 112 20.53 -13.96 -19.29
C LEU A 112 21.17 -13.78 -17.91
N GLU A 113 20.61 -14.41 -16.87
CA GLU A 113 21.17 -14.46 -15.53
C GLU A 113 22.58 -15.07 -15.53
N GLY A 114 22.77 -16.17 -16.28
CA GLY A 114 24.07 -16.78 -16.47
C GLY A 114 25.11 -15.86 -17.09
N LEU A 115 24.71 -15.00 -18.05
CA LEU A 115 25.61 -14.00 -18.66
C LEU A 115 26.00 -12.90 -17.67
N ILE A 116 25.03 -12.40 -16.88
CA ILE A 116 25.30 -11.40 -15.84
C ILE A 116 26.27 -11.97 -14.81
N MET A 117 25.99 -13.17 -14.28
CA MET A 117 26.87 -13.85 -13.33
C MET A 117 28.26 -14.11 -13.91
N TRP A 118 28.35 -14.50 -15.19
CA TRP A 118 29.64 -14.73 -15.86
C TRP A 118 30.51 -13.47 -15.87
N GLN A 119 29.89 -12.31 -16.12
CA GLN A 119 30.58 -11.03 -16.13
C GLN A 119 30.94 -10.56 -14.71
N GLU A 120 29.98 -10.58 -13.79
CA GLU A 120 30.13 -10.07 -12.42
C GLU A 120 31.16 -10.88 -11.62
N ASN A 121 31.12 -12.21 -11.72
CA ASN A 121 32.08 -13.09 -11.07
C ASN A 121 33.44 -13.14 -11.79
N LYS A 122 33.60 -12.42 -12.91
CA LYS A 122 34.79 -12.45 -13.76
C LYS A 122 35.15 -13.88 -14.18
N THR A 123 34.15 -14.74 -14.37
CA THR A 123 34.33 -16.18 -14.62
C THR A 123 35.19 -16.43 -15.86
N GLY A 124 35.13 -15.57 -16.87
CA GLY A 124 36.01 -15.64 -18.04
C GLY A 124 37.49 -15.46 -17.70
N LYS A 125 37.84 -14.45 -16.90
CA LYS A 125 39.22 -14.22 -16.47
C LYS A 125 39.72 -15.38 -15.61
N TRP A 126 38.92 -15.78 -14.63
CA TRP A 126 39.22 -16.94 -13.79
C TRP A 126 39.45 -18.20 -14.61
N ARG A 127 38.60 -18.48 -15.62
CA ARG A 127 38.76 -19.63 -16.52
C ARG A 127 40.07 -19.56 -17.29
N ASP A 128 40.44 -18.38 -17.78
CA ASP A 128 41.63 -18.18 -18.61
C ASP A 128 42.93 -18.32 -17.78
N GLU A 129 42.87 -18.14 -16.46
CA GLU A 129 43.98 -18.37 -15.52
C GLU A 129 44.17 -19.85 -15.14
N LEU A 130 43.19 -20.73 -15.43
CA LEU A 130 43.29 -22.16 -15.12
C LEU A 130 44.19 -22.90 -16.11
N ASN A 131 44.84 -23.96 -15.62
CA ASN A 131 45.52 -24.91 -16.49
C ASN A 131 44.51 -25.77 -17.29
N GLU A 132 45.00 -26.42 -18.35
CA GLU A 132 44.15 -27.18 -19.28
C GLU A 132 43.33 -28.27 -18.59
N GLU A 133 43.94 -28.98 -17.63
CA GLU A 133 43.31 -30.08 -16.91
C GLU A 133 42.15 -29.59 -16.03
N MET A 134 42.35 -28.53 -15.26
CA MET A 134 41.31 -27.93 -14.42
C MET A 134 40.20 -27.33 -15.28
N ARG A 135 40.55 -26.66 -16.38
CA ARG A 135 39.58 -26.10 -17.32
C ARG A 135 38.69 -27.19 -17.91
N ALA A 136 39.28 -28.30 -18.37
CA ALA A 136 38.53 -29.45 -18.89
C ALA A 136 37.63 -30.07 -17.81
N LYS A 137 38.13 -30.22 -16.58
CA LYS A 137 37.36 -30.73 -15.44
C LYS A 137 36.11 -29.90 -15.15
N TYR A 138 36.25 -28.57 -15.02
CA TYR A 138 35.10 -27.72 -14.70
C TYR A 138 34.10 -27.60 -15.86
N MET A 139 34.58 -27.59 -17.11
CA MET A 139 33.69 -27.62 -18.28
C MET A 139 32.89 -28.93 -18.35
N ARG A 140 33.48 -30.06 -17.95
CA ARG A 140 32.76 -31.33 -17.85
C ARG A 140 31.67 -31.26 -16.77
N ILE A 141 32.01 -30.79 -15.58
CA ILE A 141 31.05 -30.63 -14.47
C ILE A 141 29.88 -29.74 -14.89
N ALA A 142 30.14 -28.60 -15.55
CA ALA A 142 29.09 -27.69 -16.01
C ALA A 142 28.16 -28.33 -17.05
N ARG A 143 28.68 -29.22 -17.91
CA ARG A 143 27.85 -29.97 -18.88
C ARG A 143 27.02 -31.04 -18.19
N GLU A 144 27.61 -31.77 -17.24
CA GLU A 144 26.95 -32.83 -16.47
C GLU A 144 25.81 -32.26 -15.61
N SER A 145 25.98 -31.07 -15.03
CA SER A 145 24.96 -30.43 -14.19
C SER A 145 23.83 -29.74 -14.97
N MET A 146 23.94 -29.59 -16.29
CA MET A 146 22.96 -28.82 -17.09
C MET A 146 21.52 -29.31 -16.93
N ASN A 147 21.31 -30.63 -16.94
CA ASN A 147 19.96 -31.20 -16.86
C ASN A 147 19.34 -30.97 -15.48
N GLU A 148 20.14 -31.12 -14.42
CA GLU A 148 19.73 -30.83 -13.05
C GLU A 148 19.34 -29.36 -12.90
N GLN A 149 20.18 -28.44 -13.39
CA GLN A 149 19.90 -27.00 -13.32
C GLN A 149 18.62 -26.62 -14.07
N ARG A 150 18.37 -27.22 -15.24
CA ARG A 150 17.12 -27.02 -16.00
C ARG A 150 15.91 -27.55 -15.24
N TRP A 151 16.04 -28.72 -14.61
CA TRP A 151 14.97 -29.30 -13.79
C TRP A 151 14.64 -28.42 -12.59
N LEU A 152 15.65 -27.98 -11.82
CA LEU A 152 15.48 -27.08 -10.68
C LEU A 152 14.82 -25.74 -11.10
N TYR A 153 15.23 -25.19 -12.25
CA TYR A 153 14.59 -24.00 -12.80
C TYR A 153 13.11 -24.24 -13.13
N PHE A 154 12.79 -25.36 -13.77
CA PHE A 154 11.40 -25.73 -14.09
C PHE A 154 10.55 -25.89 -12.82
N GLU A 155 11.06 -26.61 -11.83
CA GLU A 155 10.37 -26.83 -10.55
C GLU A 155 10.08 -25.49 -9.84
N ARG A 156 11.10 -24.62 -9.72
CA ARG A 156 10.94 -23.27 -9.16
C ARG A 156 9.90 -22.45 -9.94
N HIS A 157 9.94 -22.53 -11.28
CA HIS A 157 8.99 -21.81 -12.12
C HIS A 157 7.55 -22.28 -11.90
N MET A 158 7.34 -23.59 -11.77
CA MET A 158 6.03 -24.19 -11.48
C MET A 158 5.53 -23.80 -10.09
N ALA A 159 6.38 -23.85 -9.07
CA ALA A 159 6.02 -23.43 -7.71
C ALA A 159 5.58 -21.94 -7.67
N ILE A 160 6.31 -21.06 -8.36
CA ILE A 160 5.94 -19.63 -8.46
C ILE A 160 4.59 -19.47 -9.17
N LYS A 161 4.36 -20.23 -10.24
CA LYS A 161 3.09 -20.19 -10.99
C LYS A 161 1.92 -20.64 -10.13
N GLU A 162 2.08 -21.69 -9.34
CA GLU A 162 1.07 -22.21 -8.43
C GLU A 162 0.72 -21.19 -7.33
N VAL A 163 1.72 -20.60 -6.67
CA VAL A 163 1.50 -19.56 -5.65
C VAL A 163 0.75 -18.36 -6.25
N ARG A 164 1.08 -17.95 -7.48
CA ARG A 164 0.38 -16.86 -8.18
C ARG A 164 -1.07 -17.24 -8.49
N ALA A 165 -1.32 -18.47 -8.93
CA ALA A 165 -2.66 -18.96 -9.21
C ALA A 165 -3.52 -19.01 -7.93
N MET A 166 -2.97 -19.49 -6.81
CA MET A 166 -3.64 -19.49 -5.51
C MET A 166 -4.00 -18.07 -5.05
N ARG A 167 -3.06 -17.12 -5.12
CA ARG A 167 -3.33 -15.71 -4.77
C ARG A 167 -4.39 -15.08 -5.67
N TRP A 168 -4.42 -15.44 -6.95
CA TRP A 168 -5.44 -14.97 -7.87
C TRP A 168 -6.81 -15.55 -7.52
N ALA A 169 -6.90 -16.85 -7.27
CA ALA A 169 -8.13 -17.53 -6.87
C ALA A 169 -8.69 -16.91 -5.59
N GLU A 170 -7.85 -16.70 -4.57
CA GLU A 170 -8.25 -16.06 -3.32
C GLU A 170 -8.78 -14.63 -3.55
N LYS A 171 -8.09 -13.84 -4.39
CA LYS A 171 -8.54 -12.49 -4.75
C LYS A 171 -9.90 -12.52 -5.46
N TYR A 172 -10.09 -13.50 -6.35
CA TYR A 172 -11.34 -13.69 -7.09
C TYR A 172 -12.48 -14.09 -6.15
N GLU A 173 -12.28 -15.08 -5.27
CA GLU A 173 -13.26 -15.50 -4.27
C GLU A 173 -13.66 -14.34 -3.35
N ARG A 174 -12.70 -13.56 -2.86
CA ARG A 174 -13.00 -12.36 -2.05
C ARG A 174 -13.85 -11.34 -2.82
N ALA A 175 -13.60 -11.19 -4.12
CA ALA A 175 -14.37 -10.28 -4.97
C ALA A 175 -15.81 -10.80 -5.19
N VAL A 176 -15.96 -12.10 -5.49
CA VAL A 176 -17.29 -12.74 -5.64
C VAL A 176 -18.07 -12.67 -4.33
N ALA A 177 -17.47 -13.08 -3.21
CA ALA A 177 -18.10 -13.00 -1.89
C ALA A 177 -18.45 -11.57 -1.47
N LYS A 178 -17.73 -10.56 -1.97
CA LYS A 178 -18.10 -9.15 -1.74
C LYS A 178 -19.35 -8.79 -2.53
N VAL A 179 -19.43 -9.18 -3.81
CA VAL A 179 -20.59 -8.94 -4.67
C VAL A 179 -21.83 -9.67 -4.14
N GLU A 180 -21.69 -10.93 -3.71
CA GLU A 180 -22.78 -11.69 -3.10
C GLU A 180 -23.30 -11.02 -1.83
N ARG A 181 -22.40 -10.64 -0.90
CA ARG A 181 -22.79 -9.90 0.32
C ARG A 181 -23.45 -8.56 0.02
N GLU A 182 -23.00 -7.85 -1.02
CA GLU A 182 -23.65 -6.63 -1.47
C GLU A 182 -25.06 -6.91 -2.03
N GLY A 183 -25.23 -7.98 -2.81
CA GLY A 183 -26.51 -8.44 -3.33
C GLY A 183 -27.49 -8.86 -2.23
N GLU A 184 -27.06 -9.70 -1.29
CA GLU A 184 -27.84 -10.11 -0.11
C GLU A 184 -28.29 -8.89 0.70
N ARG A 185 -27.39 -7.93 0.92
CA ARG A 185 -27.72 -6.67 1.59
C ARG A 185 -28.79 -5.89 0.83
N MET A 186 -28.68 -5.78 -0.49
CA MET A 186 -29.68 -5.08 -1.32
C MET A 186 -31.05 -5.77 -1.24
N VAL A 187 -31.09 -7.10 -1.27
CA VAL A 187 -32.33 -7.88 -1.12
C VAL A 187 -32.93 -7.69 0.27
N SER A 188 -32.13 -7.79 1.33
CA SER A 188 -32.58 -7.55 2.72
C SER A 188 -33.19 -6.16 2.88
N LEU A 189 -32.47 -5.12 2.43
CA LEU A 189 -32.95 -3.74 2.51
C LEU A 189 -34.21 -3.51 1.66
N SER A 190 -34.34 -4.18 0.51
CA SER A 190 -35.55 -4.09 -0.31
C SER A 190 -36.76 -4.74 0.37
N ASN A 191 -36.54 -5.83 1.12
CA ASN A 191 -37.60 -6.48 1.89
C ASN A 191 -37.99 -5.67 3.13
N GLU A 192 -37.00 -5.13 3.86
CA GLU A 192 -37.23 -4.18 4.96
C GLU A 192 -38.01 -2.95 4.47
N LEU A 193 -37.66 -2.42 3.30
CA LEU A 193 -38.37 -1.27 2.70
C LEU A 193 -39.84 -1.59 2.40
N LYS A 194 -40.14 -2.81 1.91
CA LYS A 194 -41.52 -3.25 1.68
C LYS A 194 -42.32 -3.30 2.98
N GLN A 195 -41.71 -3.69 4.10
CA GLN A 195 -42.39 -3.75 5.40
C GLN A 195 -42.79 -2.37 5.91
N VAL A 196 -42.02 -1.32 5.60
CA VAL A 196 -42.31 0.07 5.99
C VAL A 196 -43.17 0.83 4.96
N GLY A 197 -43.78 0.12 4.01
CA GLY A 197 -44.72 0.68 3.04
C GLY A 197 -44.08 1.22 1.76
N GLY A 198 -42.80 0.92 1.50
CA GLY A 198 -42.09 1.31 0.27
C GLY A 198 -41.18 2.53 0.43
N LEU A 199 -40.67 3.02 -0.71
CA LEU A 199 -39.79 4.20 -0.76
C LEU A 199 -40.62 5.47 -0.60
N TRP A 200 -40.23 6.34 0.33
CA TRP A 200 -40.88 7.64 0.49
C TRP A 200 -40.19 8.65 -0.42
N SER A 201 -40.95 9.17 -1.39
CA SER A 201 -40.43 9.97 -2.49
C SER A 201 -40.72 11.47 -2.35
N SER A 202 -41.61 11.84 -1.42
CA SER A 202 -41.99 13.23 -1.16
C SER A 202 -42.13 13.51 0.34
N VAL A 203 -42.02 14.79 0.72
CA VAL A 203 -42.20 15.22 2.13
C VAL A 203 -43.61 14.92 2.63
N SER A 204 -44.62 15.12 1.79
CA SER A 204 -46.02 14.81 2.13
C SER A 204 -46.22 13.33 2.44
N GLU A 205 -45.61 12.44 1.65
CA GLU A 205 -45.66 10.98 1.87
C GLU A 205 -44.92 10.59 3.15
N LEU A 206 -43.78 11.23 3.43
CA LEU A 206 -43.01 11.02 4.66
C LEU A 206 -43.83 11.43 5.90
N GLU A 207 -44.46 12.60 5.88
CA GLU A 207 -45.30 13.08 6.99
C GLU A 207 -46.51 12.17 7.22
N GLU A 208 -47.19 11.76 6.15
CA GLU A 208 -48.33 10.84 6.19
C GLU A 208 -47.92 9.49 6.82
N ARG A 209 -46.83 8.88 6.33
CA ARG A 209 -46.36 7.57 6.81
C ARG A 209 -45.83 7.63 8.23
N LEU A 210 -45.16 8.72 8.63
CA LEU A 210 -44.71 8.92 10.01
C LEU A 210 -45.86 9.19 10.97
N SER A 211 -46.95 9.84 10.53
CA SER A 211 -48.14 10.06 11.34
C SER A 211 -48.92 8.77 11.62
N ALA A 212 -48.85 7.80 10.69
CA ALA A 212 -49.49 6.50 10.83
C ALA A 212 -48.77 5.53 11.78
N LEU A 213 -47.52 5.80 12.15
CA LEU A 213 -46.74 5.00 13.10
C LEU A 213 -46.97 5.48 14.53
N ALA A 214 -47.23 4.53 15.44
CA ALA A 214 -47.59 4.84 16.83
C ALA A 214 -46.36 5.19 17.67
N ASP A 215 -45.27 4.42 17.54
CA ASP A 215 -44.10 4.53 18.40
C ASP A 215 -42.95 5.31 17.76
N GLU A 216 -42.28 6.15 18.56
CA GLU A 216 -41.08 6.89 18.12
C GLU A 216 -39.94 5.95 17.69
N LYS A 217 -39.89 4.75 18.29
CA LYS A 217 -38.94 3.70 17.91
C LYS A 217 -39.21 3.19 16.49
N GLU A 218 -40.47 2.92 16.16
CA GLU A 218 -40.87 2.48 14.82
C GLU A 218 -40.58 3.56 13.77
N LYS A 219 -40.83 4.83 14.11
CA LYS A 219 -40.49 5.97 13.25
C LYS A 219 -38.98 6.06 12.97
N CYS A 220 -38.16 5.92 14.01
CA CYS A 220 -36.70 5.90 13.87
C CYS A 220 -36.24 4.73 12.99
N ASP A 221 -36.79 3.53 13.20
CA ASP A 221 -36.39 2.35 12.45
C ASP A 221 -36.82 2.43 10.99
N ALA A 222 -38.00 2.98 10.70
CA ALA A 222 -38.46 3.24 9.33
C ALA A 222 -37.54 4.26 8.61
N LEU A 223 -37.19 5.37 9.26
CA LEU A 223 -36.24 6.35 8.70
C LEU A 223 -34.85 5.75 8.45
N LYS A 224 -34.36 4.89 9.35
CA LYS A 224 -33.08 4.18 9.13
C LYS A 224 -33.13 3.30 7.89
N VAL A 225 -34.24 2.59 7.66
CA VAL A 225 -34.43 1.76 6.47
C VAL A 225 -34.42 2.62 5.21
N GLN A 226 -35.12 3.76 5.19
CA GLN A 226 -35.10 4.71 4.07
C GLN A 226 -33.67 5.19 3.78
N LEU A 227 -32.95 5.71 4.79
CA LEU A 227 -31.59 6.22 4.62
C LEU A 227 -30.61 5.14 4.16
N LYS A 228 -30.69 3.93 4.71
CA LYS A 228 -29.88 2.78 4.27
C LYS A 228 -30.19 2.40 2.82
N PHE A 229 -31.45 2.41 2.42
CA PHE A 229 -31.87 2.09 1.06
C PHE A 229 -31.33 3.11 0.06
N TRP A 230 -31.48 4.41 0.34
CA TRP A 230 -30.89 5.48 -0.47
C TRP A 230 -29.37 5.36 -0.60
N LYS A 231 -28.68 5.06 0.51
CA LYS A 231 -27.22 4.93 0.55
C LYS A 231 -26.70 3.69 -0.20
N TRP A 232 -27.28 2.53 0.05
CA TRP A 232 -26.71 1.25 -0.38
C TRP A 232 -27.35 0.67 -1.63
N VAL A 233 -28.65 0.88 -1.85
CA VAL A 233 -29.39 0.35 -3.01
C VAL A 233 -29.41 1.39 -4.14
N LEU A 234 -29.85 2.62 -3.85
CA LEU A 234 -29.89 3.71 -4.85
C LEU A 234 -28.53 4.39 -5.08
N LYS A 235 -27.51 4.04 -4.28
CA LYS A 235 -26.14 4.56 -4.37
C LYS A 235 -26.09 6.11 -4.35
N ALA A 236 -26.97 6.74 -3.58
CA ALA A 236 -26.99 8.19 -3.44
C ALA A 236 -25.69 8.69 -2.79
N LYS A 237 -25.19 9.85 -3.24
CA LYS A 237 -23.97 10.46 -2.69
C LYS A 237 -24.22 10.92 -1.26
N ASN A 238 -23.50 10.34 -0.31
CA ASN A 238 -23.56 10.70 1.10
C ASN A 238 -22.72 11.95 1.39
N LYS A 239 -23.11 13.10 0.82
CA LYS A 239 -22.49 14.39 1.14
C LYS A 239 -22.72 14.70 2.62
N ASP A 240 -21.68 15.17 3.30
CA ASP A 240 -21.72 15.62 4.71
C ASP A 240 -22.26 14.59 5.72
N GLY A 241 -22.33 13.32 5.34
CA GLY A 241 -22.86 12.25 6.20
C GLY A 241 -24.37 12.28 6.39
N ILE A 242 -25.12 12.96 5.52
CA ILE A 242 -26.58 13.09 5.59
C ILE A 242 -27.27 11.71 5.68
N LEU A 243 -26.84 10.73 4.87
CA LEU A 243 -27.40 9.37 4.84
C LEU A 243 -26.88 8.45 5.97
N ASN A 244 -26.14 8.99 6.94
CA ASN A 244 -25.71 8.23 8.11
C ASN A 244 -26.79 8.27 9.20
N HIS A 245 -27.11 7.10 9.75
CA HIS A 245 -28.02 6.96 10.88
C HIS A 245 -27.29 6.98 12.25
N SER A 246 -25.98 7.23 12.24
CA SER A 246 -25.15 7.33 13.44
C SER A 246 -24.06 8.37 13.29
N VAL A 247 -23.67 9.00 14.40
CA VAL A 247 -22.58 9.97 14.51
C VAL A 247 -21.66 9.52 15.64
N ALA A 248 -20.36 9.39 15.37
CA ALA A 248 -19.37 8.92 16.36
C ALA A 248 -19.76 7.61 17.08
N GLY A 249 -20.38 6.66 16.36
CA GLY A 249 -20.80 5.36 16.91
C GLY A 249 -22.12 5.38 17.70
N LYS A 250 -22.76 6.55 17.89
CA LYS A 250 -24.07 6.66 18.55
C LYS A 250 -25.18 6.82 17.51
N PRO A 251 -26.33 6.13 17.66
CA PRO A 251 -27.48 6.30 16.76
C PRO A 251 -28.04 7.72 16.86
N LYS A 252 -28.39 8.31 15.71
CA LYS A 252 -29.08 9.60 15.62
C LYS A 252 -30.46 9.51 16.28
N ARG A 253 -30.92 10.60 16.90
CA ARG A 253 -32.30 10.70 17.45
C ARG A 253 -33.30 10.93 16.32
N PHE A 254 -34.59 10.80 16.62
CA PHE A 254 -35.67 10.96 15.65
C PHE A 254 -35.58 12.30 14.88
N ASN A 255 -35.44 13.42 15.59
CA ASN A 255 -35.34 14.75 14.96
C ASN A 255 -34.09 14.86 14.06
N ASP A 256 -32.95 14.32 14.49
CA ASP A 256 -31.72 14.34 13.69
C ASP A 256 -31.83 13.47 12.42
N LEU A 257 -32.66 12.42 12.45
CA LEU A 257 -32.94 11.57 11.29
C LEU A 257 -33.95 12.22 10.34
N LEU A 258 -34.88 13.01 10.86
CA LEU A 258 -35.89 13.72 10.08
C LEU A 258 -35.28 14.89 9.28
N GLU A 259 -34.29 15.56 9.86
CA GLU A 259 -33.56 16.68 9.22
C GLU A 259 -32.50 16.22 8.20
N SER A 260 -32.24 14.91 8.11
CA SER A 260 -31.26 14.29 7.19
C SER A 260 -31.91 13.91 5.86
#